data_AF-A0A8J3CSU3-F1
#
_entry.id   AF-A0A8J3CSU3-F1
#
_cell.length_a   1.000
_cell.length_b   1.000
_cell.length_c   1.000
_cell.angle_alpha   90.00
_cell.angle_beta   90.00
_cell.angle_gamma   90.00
#
_symmetry.space_group_name_H-M   'P 1'
#
loop_
_entity.id
_entity.type
_entity.pdbx_description
1 polymer ?
#
loop_
_entity_poly.entity_id
_entity_poly.type
_entity_poly.pdbx_seq_one_letter_code
_entity_poly.pdbx_strand_id
1 'polypeptide(L)'
;MTTRIRDKDVGNPSGNIGLQGVDVPATLAAISKALTGAYLSSTGNAFSSRTASQIVQEHFPPAPNTAGLESGPLFGVQFSQLPCSDLSTRAPLTAGPHRAPLGLSADPGGLPLYKNGVVVGGIGVVSDGDYGFDPDVSDVDTDVEELIAVAGATNYAAPISIRADRVSVDGSTLRYIDRDEDALLSTPSNAPSFTSLQGTTGSLVFVRSYTPGTIQAGQAYGTETSGIRRSTIAEFSNADAYVLSDGAGQNRFPIRGALDGGDVTVPLTEVEVRAVIEEAFGIMSRARGQIRRPLESRAQVSITVVDTRGNVLGLVRGPDAPIFGTDVALQKARTATFFSSASAAADLSATRRSPVLTAPATLDPKINGRVQQVRDFIGDQQALLGTVAFADRSGGNLSRPYFPDGEVGRPPGPLSVPISQFNPFSTGLQEELIEDNIIEHVTHVSTGSPDTAVGCTFMPDAGNGPRLRNGMQIFPGSVPIYRGDTLIGGVGVSGDGIDQDDMISLLGLAEAGRRTGTINNAPVDIRADQILVPLGDTNVRLRYVSCPFSPFLDSDEQNPCAGE
;
A
#
# COMPACT_ATOMS: atom_id res chain seq x y z
N MET A 1 22.77 0.25 16.71
CA MET A 1 22.75 1.51 15.93
C MET A 1 21.29 1.90 15.75
N THR A 2 20.97 3.16 16.03
CA THR A 2 19.67 3.76 15.74
C THR A 2 19.81 4.66 14.51
N THR A 3 18.73 4.83 13.77
CA THR A 3 18.57 5.81 12.71
C THR A 3 17.34 6.64 13.02
N ARG A 4 17.31 7.90 12.60
CA ARG A 4 16.21 8.83 12.88
C ARG A 4 15.37 9.03 11.63
N ILE A 5 14.05 8.88 11.77
CA ILE A 5 13.12 9.22 10.70
C ILE A 5 13.16 10.75 10.51
N ARG A 6 13.60 11.25 9.35
CA ARG A 6 13.66 12.69 9.10
C ARG A 6 13.64 13.06 7.63
N ASP A 7 13.36 14.33 7.36
CA ASP A 7 13.71 14.94 6.07
C ASP A 7 15.24 15.11 6.03
N LYS A 8 15.87 14.59 4.97
CA LYS A 8 17.33 14.58 4.82
C LYS A 8 17.90 15.99 4.69
N ASP A 9 17.13 16.93 4.15
CA ASP A 9 17.58 18.26 3.76
C ASP A 9 17.14 19.37 4.73
N VAL A 10 16.05 19.17 5.47
CA VAL A 10 15.46 20.21 6.33
C VAL A 10 15.93 20.12 7.79
N GLY A 11 16.65 19.07 8.17
CA GLY A 11 17.10 18.86 9.55
C GLY A 11 15.92 18.56 10.49
N ASN A 12 16.18 18.56 11.81
CA ASN A 12 15.20 18.04 12.78
C ASN A 12 14.15 19.12 13.13
N PRO A 13 12.84 18.88 12.93
CA PRO A 13 11.80 19.77 13.47
C PRO A 13 11.92 19.86 15.00
N SER A 14 11.35 20.92 15.61
CA SER A 14 11.41 21.17 17.06
C SER A 14 10.60 20.18 17.92
N GLY A 15 10.22 19.03 17.36
CA GLY A 15 9.40 17.97 17.90
C GLY A 15 9.01 16.97 16.80
N ASN A 16 8.35 15.87 17.13
CA ASN A 16 7.91 14.90 16.13
C ASN A 16 6.69 15.40 15.35
N ILE A 17 6.63 15.11 14.06
CA ILE A 17 5.50 15.37 13.16
C ILE A 17 5.08 14.03 12.57
N GLY A 18 4.00 13.44 13.09
CA GLY A 18 3.71 12.01 12.88
C GLY A 18 4.89 11.14 13.30
N LEU A 19 5.29 10.20 12.45
CA LEU A 19 6.50 9.39 12.63
C LEU A 19 7.81 10.13 12.37
N GLN A 20 7.79 11.32 11.73
CA GLN A 20 9.00 12.12 11.56
C GLN A 20 9.55 12.53 12.93
N GLY A 21 10.85 12.33 13.14
CA GLY A 21 11.57 12.57 14.39
C GLY A 21 11.68 11.35 15.31
N VAL A 22 11.03 10.23 14.99
CA VAL A 22 11.14 8.98 15.76
C VAL A 22 12.50 8.30 15.50
N ASP A 23 13.18 7.88 16.57
CA ASP A 23 14.39 7.06 16.46
C ASP A 23 14.01 5.57 16.37
N VAL A 24 14.53 4.87 15.38
CA VAL A 24 14.27 3.44 15.13
C VAL A 24 15.58 2.64 15.02
N PRO A 25 15.61 1.33 15.32
CA PRO A 25 16.79 0.52 15.06
C PRO A 25 17.16 0.53 13.57
N ALA A 26 18.44 0.77 13.25
CA ALA A 26 18.92 0.77 11.86
C ALA A 26 18.65 -0.57 11.14
N THR A 27 18.58 -1.67 11.89
CA THR A 27 18.20 -2.99 11.36
C THR A 27 16.77 -3.05 10.85
N LEU A 28 15.83 -2.31 11.46
CA LEU A 28 14.45 -2.24 10.99
C LEU A 28 14.36 -1.43 9.69
N ALA A 29 15.03 -0.28 9.63
CA ALA A 29 15.12 0.53 8.41
C ALA A 29 15.76 -0.26 7.25
N ALA A 30 16.85 -1.00 7.49
CA ALA A 30 17.49 -1.84 6.47
C ALA A 30 16.54 -2.95 5.93
N ILE A 31 15.76 -3.59 6.81
CA ILE A 31 14.76 -4.58 6.39
C ILE A 31 13.65 -3.93 5.57
N SER A 32 13.14 -2.76 5.99
CA SER A 32 12.13 -2.00 5.23
C SER A 32 12.64 -1.59 3.85
N LYS A 33 13.88 -1.11 3.71
CA LYS A 33 14.51 -0.82 2.41
C LYS A 33 14.62 -2.05 1.52
N ALA A 34 15.11 -3.16 2.06
CA ALA A 34 15.25 -4.43 1.32
C ALA A 34 13.89 -4.95 0.83
N LEU A 35 12.89 -4.94 1.71
CA LEU A 35 11.51 -5.33 1.36
C LEU A 35 10.92 -4.41 0.31
N THR A 36 11.18 -3.11 0.37
CA THR A 36 10.68 -2.14 -0.62
C THR A 36 11.13 -2.50 -2.03
N GLY A 37 12.45 -2.71 -2.22
CA GLY A 37 12.97 -3.16 -3.51
C GLY A 37 12.33 -4.48 -3.95
N ALA A 38 12.30 -5.47 -3.05
CA ALA A 38 11.77 -6.81 -3.36
C ALA A 38 10.27 -6.83 -3.69
N TYR A 39 9.45 -6.08 -2.94
CA TYR A 39 7.98 -6.20 -2.96
C TYR A 39 7.32 -5.29 -3.98
N LEU A 40 7.94 -4.17 -4.36
CA LEU A 40 7.49 -3.30 -5.46
C LEU A 40 7.83 -3.85 -6.85
N SER A 41 8.73 -4.83 -6.90
CA SER A 41 9.28 -5.37 -8.14
C SER A 41 8.59 -6.66 -8.59
N SER A 42 8.66 -6.93 -9.89
CA SER A 42 8.12 -8.12 -10.56
C SER A 42 9.04 -8.53 -11.72
N THR A 43 8.60 -9.47 -12.56
CA THR A 43 9.28 -9.73 -13.84
C THR A 43 9.00 -8.65 -14.90
N GLY A 44 7.95 -7.84 -14.71
CA GLY A 44 7.56 -6.77 -15.63
C GLY A 44 8.06 -5.38 -15.25
N ASN A 45 8.46 -5.16 -14.00
CA ASN A 45 8.95 -3.87 -13.50
C ASN A 45 9.94 -4.07 -12.35
N ALA A 46 10.92 -3.18 -12.20
CA ALA A 46 11.88 -3.19 -11.10
C ALA A 46 11.97 -1.79 -10.51
N PHE A 47 11.53 -1.65 -9.26
CA PHE A 47 11.48 -0.40 -8.51
C PHE A 47 12.35 -0.48 -7.27
N SER A 48 13.06 0.61 -6.97
CA SER A 48 13.89 0.76 -5.78
C SER A 48 13.18 1.57 -4.70
N SER A 49 13.80 1.73 -3.54
CA SER A 49 13.33 2.71 -2.55
C SER A 49 13.44 4.16 -3.05
N ARG A 50 14.34 4.47 -4.00
CA ARG A 50 14.37 5.77 -4.69
C ARG A 50 13.15 5.97 -5.59
N THR A 51 12.73 4.93 -6.31
CA THR A 51 11.46 4.96 -7.03
C THR A 51 10.28 5.20 -6.09
N ALA A 52 10.27 4.50 -4.95
CA ALA A 52 9.25 4.69 -3.92
C ALA A 52 9.27 6.13 -3.37
N SER A 53 10.44 6.70 -3.14
CA SER A 53 10.61 8.10 -2.72
C SER A 53 9.90 9.08 -3.65
N GLN A 54 10.05 8.89 -4.96
CA GLN A 54 9.51 9.79 -5.97
C GLN A 54 7.97 9.79 -6.01
N ILE A 55 7.35 8.62 -5.84
CA ILE A 55 5.92 8.42 -6.13
C ILE A 55 4.99 8.63 -4.94
N VAL A 56 5.52 9.09 -3.81
CA VAL A 56 4.78 9.21 -2.54
C VAL A 56 4.65 10.63 -2.01
N GLN A 57 5.20 11.61 -2.73
CA GLN A 57 5.29 12.99 -2.31
C GLN A 57 4.09 13.82 -2.78
N GLU A 58 3.96 15.03 -2.23
CA GLU A 58 2.90 16.00 -2.51
C GLU A 58 2.97 16.61 -3.92
N HIS A 59 4.12 16.47 -4.59
CA HIS A 59 4.34 16.89 -5.96
C HIS A 59 5.04 15.78 -6.73
N PHE A 60 4.65 15.62 -8.00
CA PHE A 60 5.20 14.60 -8.88
C PHE A 60 5.57 15.19 -10.26
N PRO A 61 6.80 14.94 -10.74
CA PRO A 61 7.92 14.45 -9.94
C PRO A 61 8.32 15.50 -8.87
N PRO A 62 8.84 15.11 -7.70
CA PRO A 62 9.18 16.04 -6.63
C PRO A 62 10.43 16.83 -6.98
N ALA A 63 10.30 18.16 -7.08
CA ALA A 63 11.40 19.08 -7.33
C ALA A 63 10.98 20.53 -6.98
N PRO A 64 11.93 21.45 -6.70
CA PRO A 64 11.61 22.85 -6.40
C PRO A 64 10.82 23.58 -7.51
N ASN A 65 10.96 23.15 -8.76
CA ASN A 65 10.32 23.76 -9.93
C ASN A 65 9.05 23.04 -10.40
N THR A 66 8.60 21.99 -9.70
CA THR A 66 7.37 21.24 -10.01
C THR A 66 6.25 21.50 -9.01
N ALA A 67 6.42 22.48 -8.11
CA ALA A 67 5.35 22.95 -7.24
C ALA A 67 4.12 23.34 -8.08
N GLY A 68 2.98 22.73 -7.78
CA GLY A 68 1.74 22.89 -8.56
C GLY A 68 1.48 21.79 -9.60
N LEU A 69 2.33 20.75 -9.65
CA LEU A 69 1.96 19.46 -10.23
C LEU A 69 1.26 18.59 -9.20
N GLU A 70 0.53 17.59 -9.70
CA GLU A 70 -0.19 16.59 -8.92
C GLU A 70 0.73 15.83 -7.96
N SER A 71 0.13 15.23 -6.92
CA SER A 71 0.85 14.36 -6.00
C SER A 71 1.28 13.05 -6.68
N GLY A 72 2.26 12.37 -6.06
CA GLY A 72 2.72 11.06 -6.50
C GLY A 72 1.59 10.02 -6.63
N PRO A 73 1.66 9.10 -7.61
CA PRO A 73 0.57 8.18 -7.92
C PRO A 73 0.28 7.17 -6.80
N LEU A 74 1.27 6.83 -5.97
CA LEU A 74 1.14 5.92 -4.83
C LEU A 74 1.34 6.66 -3.50
N PHE A 75 0.88 7.91 -3.45
CA PHE A 75 0.82 8.75 -2.25
C PHE A 75 0.42 7.96 -0.99
N GLY A 76 1.33 7.81 -0.02
CA GLY A 76 1.06 7.09 1.23
C GLY A 76 1.26 5.56 1.22
N VAL A 77 1.76 4.96 0.13
CA VAL A 77 2.04 3.51 0.05
C VAL A 77 3.03 3.00 1.10
N GLN A 78 3.82 3.89 1.70
CA GLN A 78 4.70 3.60 2.84
C GLN A 78 3.94 2.89 3.97
N PHE A 79 2.70 3.28 4.21
CA PHE A 79 1.85 2.72 5.25
C PHE A 79 1.11 1.46 4.79
N SER A 80 1.85 0.55 4.17
CA SER A 80 1.40 -0.80 3.79
C SER A 80 2.44 -1.84 4.24
N GLN A 81 2.10 -3.13 4.18
CA GLN A 81 2.95 -4.22 4.66
C GLN A 81 3.27 -4.09 6.16
N LEU A 82 2.31 -3.59 6.95
CA LEU A 82 2.52 -3.14 8.32
C LEU A 82 2.88 -4.28 9.29
N PRO A 83 3.61 -4.00 10.39
CA PRO A 83 4.07 -5.02 11.32
C PRO A 83 2.94 -5.76 12.07
N CYS A 84 1.76 -5.13 12.13
CA CYS A 84 0.54 -5.58 12.79
C CYS A 84 -0.49 -6.17 11.82
N SER A 85 -0.13 -6.33 10.54
CA SER A 85 -1.03 -6.80 9.48
C SER A 85 -1.67 -8.14 9.86
N ASP A 86 -2.96 -8.29 9.58
CA ASP A 86 -3.67 -9.58 9.68
C ASP A 86 -3.53 -10.45 8.42
N LEU A 87 -2.78 -9.97 7.43
CA LEU A 87 -2.50 -10.67 6.17
C LEU A 87 -1.04 -11.10 6.07
N SER A 88 -0.08 -10.26 6.44
CA SER A 88 1.34 -10.64 6.41
C SER A 88 1.68 -11.55 7.58
N THR A 89 2.44 -12.61 7.34
CA THR A 89 2.78 -13.57 8.40
C THR A 89 3.79 -12.97 9.38
N ARG A 90 3.60 -13.32 10.66
CA ARG A 90 4.43 -12.92 11.78
C ARG A 90 5.34 -14.09 12.16
N ALA A 91 6.37 -13.82 12.97
CA ALA A 91 7.31 -14.85 13.41
C ALA A 91 6.63 -16.05 14.10
N PRO A 92 7.11 -17.30 13.90
CA PRO A 92 8.26 -17.66 13.06
C PRO A 92 7.95 -17.46 11.57
N LEU A 93 8.92 -16.89 10.83
CA LEU A 93 8.78 -16.61 9.40
C LEU A 93 8.82 -17.94 8.62
N THR A 94 7.66 -18.55 8.41
CA THR A 94 7.51 -19.78 7.62
C THR A 94 7.15 -19.43 6.18
N ALA A 95 5.86 -19.26 5.92
CA ALA A 95 5.26 -18.93 4.63
C ALA A 95 4.97 -17.43 4.56
N GLY A 96 5.28 -16.77 3.44
CA GLY A 96 5.03 -15.35 3.23
C GLY A 96 3.57 -15.01 2.84
N PRO A 97 3.31 -13.75 2.41
CA PRO A 97 4.23 -12.61 2.47
C PRO A 97 4.56 -12.23 3.92
N HIS A 98 5.77 -11.71 4.14
CA HIS A 98 6.25 -11.30 5.46
C HIS A 98 5.97 -9.81 5.68
N ARG A 99 5.74 -9.44 6.94
CA ARG A 99 5.55 -8.04 7.34
C ARG A 99 6.83 -7.20 7.16
N ALA A 100 6.68 -5.93 6.84
CA ALA A 100 7.72 -4.92 6.96
C ALA A 100 7.67 -4.27 8.35
N PRO A 101 8.83 -3.93 8.95
CA PRO A 101 8.87 -3.38 10.31
C PRO A 101 8.35 -1.94 10.40
N LEU A 102 8.61 -1.12 9.38
CA LEU A 102 8.26 0.30 9.35
C LEU A 102 7.33 0.64 8.18
N GLY A 103 6.78 -0.38 7.51
CA GLY A 103 6.17 -0.24 6.19
C GLY A 103 7.21 -0.17 5.06
N LEU A 104 6.79 0.29 3.88
CA LEU A 104 7.69 0.52 2.75
C LEU A 104 8.50 1.80 2.95
N SER A 105 9.68 1.84 2.35
CA SER A 105 10.68 2.88 2.54
C SER A 105 10.73 3.85 1.38
N ALA A 106 10.67 5.14 1.67
CA ALA A 106 10.97 6.21 0.73
C ALA A 106 12.47 6.57 0.73
N ASP A 107 13.28 5.89 1.54
CA ASP A 107 14.67 6.27 1.78
C ASP A 107 15.60 5.50 0.83
N PRO A 108 16.44 6.16 0.00
CA PRO A 108 17.38 5.50 -0.92
C PRO A 108 18.25 4.43 -0.26
N GLY A 109 18.71 3.43 -1.03
CA GLY A 109 19.51 2.31 -0.50
C GLY A 109 18.79 0.96 -0.42
N GLY A 110 17.57 0.86 -0.95
CA GLY A 110 16.83 -0.39 -1.14
C GLY A 110 16.74 -0.79 -2.61
N LEU A 111 17.32 -1.95 -2.99
CA LEU A 111 17.32 -2.45 -4.37
C LEU A 111 16.75 -3.88 -4.48
N PRO A 112 15.97 -4.20 -5.53
CA PRO A 112 15.61 -5.58 -5.81
C PRO A 112 16.80 -6.40 -6.30
N LEU A 113 16.79 -7.69 -5.97
CA LEU A 113 17.76 -8.68 -6.45
C LEU A 113 17.09 -9.64 -7.42
N TYR A 114 17.76 -9.92 -8.53
CA TYR A 114 17.25 -10.72 -9.64
C TYR A 114 18.17 -11.90 -9.97
N LYS A 115 17.58 -13.04 -10.34
CA LYS A 115 18.27 -14.17 -10.98
C LYS A 115 17.51 -14.52 -12.24
N ASN A 116 18.20 -14.56 -13.38
CA ASN A 116 17.60 -14.91 -14.68
C ASN A 116 16.33 -14.11 -15.01
N GLY A 117 16.31 -12.81 -14.68
CA GLY A 117 15.17 -11.92 -14.92
C GLY A 117 13.99 -12.07 -13.95
N VAL A 118 14.10 -12.91 -12.93
CA VAL A 118 13.08 -13.08 -11.87
C VAL A 118 13.56 -12.47 -10.56
N VAL A 119 12.70 -11.70 -9.89
CA VAL A 119 12.99 -11.16 -8.55
C VAL A 119 13.13 -12.29 -7.54
N VAL A 120 14.19 -12.26 -6.73
CA VAL A 120 14.52 -13.30 -5.74
C VAL A 120 14.74 -12.76 -4.33
N GLY A 121 14.64 -11.45 -4.15
CA GLY A 121 14.81 -10.78 -2.87
C GLY A 121 15.13 -9.30 -3.06
N GLY A 122 15.67 -8.68 -2.01
CA GLY A 122 16.13 -7.30 -2.04
C GLY A 122 17.28 -7.10 -1.07
N ILE A 123 18.06 -6.06 -1.30
CA ILE A 123 19.10 -5.57 -0.41
C ILE A 123 18.68 -4.19 0.12
N GLY A 124 18.94 -3.94 1.40
CA GLY A 124 18.67 -2.67 2.06
C GLY A 124 19.84 -2.29 2.93
N VAL A 125 20.29 -1.04 2.81
CA VAL A 125 21.47 -0.53 3.52
C VAL A 125 21.08 0.66 4.38
N VAL A 126 21.67 0.75 5.57
CA VAL A 126 21.61 1.90 6.47
C VAL A 126 23.00 2.09 7.08
N SER A 127 23.52 3.31 7.06
CA SER A 127 24.87 3.68 7.46
C SER A 127 25.03 5.14 7.90
N ASP A 128 24.17 6.07 7.46
CA ASP A 128 24.33 7.52 7.72
C ASP A 128 23.59 8.02 8.98
N GLY A 129 22.70 7.19 9.54
CA GLY A 129 21.92 7.51 10.74
C GLY A 129 20.57 8.17 10.46
N ASP A 130 20.18 8.23 9.18
CA ASP A 130 18.93 8.82 8.71
C ASP A 130 18.03 7.76 8.07
N TYR A 131 16.73 7.98 8.19
CA TYR A 131 15.71 7.23 7.49
C TYR A 131 14.74 8.22 6.87
N GLY A 132 15.03 8.63 5.64
CA GLY A 132 14.38 9.79 5.03
C GLY A 132 13.67 9.53 3.71
N PHE A 133 13.68 10.54 2.88
CA PHE A 133 13.21 10.54 1.50
C PHE A 133 13.99 11.63 0.75
N ASP A 134 13.87 11.61 -0.56
CA ASP A 134 14.58 12.50 -1.46
C ASP A 134 13.57 13.47 -2.11
N PRO A 135 13.56 14.76 -1.71
CA PRO A 135 12.55 15.72 -2.16
C PRO A 135 12.84 16.34 -3.53
N ASP A 136 13.96 16.02 -4.18
CA ASP A 136 14.37 16.70 -5.42
C ASP A 136 14.87 15.71 -6.49
N VAL A 137 14.13 15.57 -7.59
CA VAL A 137 14.57 14.75 -8.73
C VAL A 137 15.44 15.49 -9.74
N SER A 138 15.67 16.78 -9.55
CA SER A 138 16.41 17.61 -10.49
C SER A 138 17.93 17.48 -10.36
N ASP A 139 18.41 16.93 -9.25
CA ASP A 139 19.81 16.65 -8.99
C ASP A 139 20.15 15.15 -9.12
N VAL A 140 21.42 14.83 -8.87
CA VAL A 140 21.94 13.46 -8.89
C VAL A 140 22.82 13.25 -7.67
N ASP A 141 22.28 12.52 -6.70
CA ASP A 141 22.92 12.30 -5.43
C ASP A 141 24.19 11.44 -5.53
N THR A 142 25.02 11.52 -4.49
CA THR A 142 26.02 10.48 -4.21
C THR A 142 25.71 9.91 -2.84
N ASP A 143 24.65 9.11 -2.79
CA ASP A 143 24.20 8.47 -1.55
C ASP A 143 25.05 7.23 -1.24
N VAL A 144 25.66 7.20 -0.05
CA VAL A 144 26.55 6.10 0.35
C VAL A 144 25.80 4.78 0.55
N GLU A 145 24.55 4.83 1.02
CA GLU A 145 23.74 3.64 1.28
C GLU A 145 23.30 3.01 -0.04
N GLU A 146 22.92 3.85 -1.01
CA GLU A 146 22.64 3.44 -2.37
C GLU A 146 23.86 2.84 -3.06
N LEU A 147 25.03 3.47 -2.97
CA LEU A 147 26.26 2.93 -3.57
C LEU A 147 26.64 1.57 -2.97
N ILE A 148 26.50 1.38 -1.66
CA ILE A 148 26.72 0.08 -1.02
C ILE A 148 25.67 -0.94 -1.50
N ALA A 149 24.40 -0.53 -1.68
CA ALA A 149 23.36 -1.39 -2.21
C ALA A 149 23.65 -1.82 -3.66
N VAL A 150 24.11 -0.89 -4.51
CA VAL A 150 24.55 -1.16 -5.89
C VAL A 150 25.69 -2.16 -5.91
N ALA A 151 26.74 -1.94 -5.09
CA ALA A 151 27.87 -2.88 -4.97
C ALA A 151 27.43 -4.28 -4.50
N GLY A 152 26.50 -4.34 -3.54
CA GLY A 152 25.95 -5.60 -3.02
C GLY A 152 25.02 -6.31 -4.00
N ALA A 153 24.43 -5.57 -4.95
CA ALA A 153 23.54 -6.11 -5.99
C ALA A 153 24.29 -6.54 -7.26
N THR A 154 25.60 -6.33 -7.39
CA THR A 154 26.37 -6.77 -8.57
C THR A 154 26.18 -8.27 -8.82
N ASN A 155 25.95 -8.64 -10.09
CA ASN A 155 25.51 -9.97 -10.57
C ASN A 155 24.07 -10.39 -10.21
N TYR A 156 23.35 -9.56 -9.45
CA TYR A 156 21.94 -9.72 -9.11
C TYR A 156 21.11 -8.49 -9.48
N ALA A 157 21.66 -7.57 -10.26
CA ALA A 157 20.99 -6.33 -10.63
C ALA A 157 19.74 -6.59 -11.47
N ALA A 158 18.73 -5.75 -11.32
CA ALA A 158 17.53 -5.78 -12.14
C ALA A 158 17.88 -5.61 -13.64
N PRO A 159 17.21 -6.35 -14.55
CA PRO A 159 17.35 -6.14 -15.98
C PRO A 159 17.03 -4.69 -16.36
N ILE A 160 17.95 -4.03 -17.07
CA ILE A 160 17.81 -2.61 -17.47
C ILE A 160 16.48 -2.35 -18.16
N SER A 161 15.98 -3.30 -18.96
CA SER A 161 14.74 -3.16 -19.71
C SER A 161 13.48 -3.01 -18.85
N ILE A 162 13.52 -3.37 -17.57
CA ILE A 162 12.35 -3.29 -16.66
C ILE A 162 12.58 -2.34 -15.48
N ARG A 163 13.74 -1.68 -15.39
CA ARG A 163 14.03 -0.70 -14.33
C ARG A 163 13.10 0.51 -14.42
N ALA A 164 12.91 1.19 -13.29
CA ALA A 164 12.05 2.36 -13.16
C ALA A 164 12.38 3.47 -14.17
N ASP A 165 13.66 3.69 -14.51
CA ASP A 165 14.12 4.65 -15.52
C ASP A 165 13.64 4.34 -16.95
N ARG A 166 12.97 3.20 -17.15
CA ARG A 166 12.31 2.81 -18.41
C ARG A 166 10.80 2.84 -18.34
N VAL A 167 10.22 3.24 -17.21
CA VAL A 167 8.79 3.39 -16.99
C VAL A 167 8.47 4.87 -16.90
N SER A 168 7.48 5.31 -17.69
CA SER A 168 6.97 6.68 -17.67
C SER A 168 5.62 6.74 -16.97
N VAL A 169 5.46 7.68 -16.06
CA VAL A 169 4.21 8.02 -15.40
C VAL A 169 4.00 9.52 -15.57
N ASP A 170 2.81 9.90 -16.04
CA ASP A 170 2.44 11.28 -16.36
C ASP A 170 3.50 12.06 -17.16
N GLY A 171 4.02 11.43 -18.23
CA GLY A 171 5.07 12.00 -19.07
C GLY A 171 6.47 12.07 -18.46
N SER A 172 6.64 11.74 -17.17
CA SER A 172 7.92 11.73 -16.45
C SER A 172 8.47 10.31 -16.30
N THR A 173 9.79 10.14 -16.44
CA THR A 173 10.44 8.86 -16.16
C THR A 173 10.72 8.70 -14.67
N LEU A 174 10.53 7.50 -14.13
CA LEU A 174 10.80 7.22 -12.72
C LEU A 174 12.31 7.06 -12.46
N ARG A 175 12.79 7.43 -11.27
CA ARG A 175 14.17 7.19 -10.84
C ARG A 175 14.34 5.77 -10.31
N TYR A 176 15.45 5.12 -10.66
CA TYR A 176 15.82 3.80 -10.12
C TYR A 176 17.03 3.90 -9.18
N ILE A 177 18.12 4.49 -9.64
CA ILE A 177 19.34 4.83 -8.90
C ILE A 177 19.89 6.12 -9.50
N ASP A 178 20.65 6.88 -8.73
CA ASP A 178 21.34 8.09 -9.18
C ASP A 178 22.78 7.81 -9.61
N ARG A 179 23.42 6.79 -9.02
CA ARG A 179 24.79 6.39 -9.33
C ARG A 179 24.86 4.89 -9.60
N ASP A 180 25.51 4.51 -10.70
CA ASP A 180 25.69 3.11 -11.10
C ASP A 180 27.07 2.59 -10.63
N GLU A 181 27.45 1.39 -11.09
CA GLU A 181 28.69 0.72 -10.73
C GLU A 181 29.97 1.54 -11.03
N ASP A 182 29.90 2.53 -11.93
CA ASP A 182 31.01 3.42 -12.29
C ASP A 182 31.39 4.42 -11.18
N ALA A 183 30.46 4.70 -10.27
CA ALA A 183 30.69 5.57 -9.11
C ALA A 183 31.25 4.82 -7.89
N LEU A 184 31.40 3.49 -7.97
CA LEU A 184 31.89 2.69 -6.85
C LEU A 184 33.36 2.96 -6.56
N LEU A 185 33.67 3.22 -5.28
CA LEU A 185 35.05 3.40 -4.79
C LEU A 185 35.83 2.08 -4.68
N SER A 186 35.18 0.94 -4.93
CA SER A 186 35.76 -0.39 -4.85
C SER A 186 35.26 -1.25 -6.01
N THR A 187 36.03 -2.25 -6.40
CA THR A 187 35.64 -3.19 -7.46
C THR A 187 34.90 -4.39 -6.85
N PRO A 188 33.59 -4.60 -7.14
CA PRO A 188 32.81 -5.69 -6.53
C PRO A 188 33.41 -7.08 -6.74
N SER A 189 34.08 -7.33 -7.88
CA SER A 189 34.75 -8.61 -8.14
C SER A 189 35.89 -8.94 -7.18
N ASN A 190 36.42 -7.93 -6.47
CA ASN A 190 37.49 -8.08 -5.49
C ASN A 190 36.97 -8.23 -4.05
N ALA A 191 35.64 -8.29 -3.86
CA ALA A 191 35.04 -8.42 -2.54
C ALA A 191 35.55 -9.68 -1.82
N PRO A 192 36.02 -9.56 -0.55
CA PRO A 192 36.40 -10.72 0.24
C PRO A 192 35.24 -11.69 0.45
N SER A 193 35.56 -12.97 0.67
CA SER A 193 34.51 -13.95 0.99
C SER A 193 33.84 -13.62 2.32
N PHE A 194 32.53 -13.88 2.43
CA PHE A 194 31.77 -13.61 3.65
C PHE A 194 32.42 -14.23 4.91
N THR A 195 32.95 -15.45 4.81
CA THR A 195 33.63 -16.15 5.91
C THR A 195 34.84 -15.38 6.45
N SER A 196 35.53 -14.60 5.62
CA SER A 196 36.66 -13.77 6.05
C SER A 196 36.25 -12.49 6.79
N LEU A 197 35.01 -12.04 6.58
CA LEU A 197 34.46 -10.80 7.14
C LEU A 197 33.74 -11.03 8.48
N GLN A 198 33.18 -12.23 8.68
CA GLN A 198 32.38 -12.57 9.85
C GLN A 198 33.22 -12.55 11.14
N GLY A 199 32.85 -11.67 12.08
CA GLY A 199 33.54 -11.51 13.37
C GLY A 199 34.80 -10.65 13.31
N THR A 200 35.18 -10.15 12.12
CA THR A 200 36.34 -9.26 11.92
C THR A 200 35.89 -7.87 11.48
N THR A 201 35.19 -7.78 10.35
CA THR A 201 34.67 -6.53 9.77
C THR A 201 33.24 -6.26 10.22
N GLY A 202 32.43 -7.33 10.35
CA GLY A 202 31.04 -7.24 10.79
C GLY A 202 30.50 -8.58 11.26
N SER A 203 29.30 -8.59 11.81
CA SER A 203 28.64 -9.80 12.29
C SER A 203 27.19 -9.86 11.83
N LEU A 204 26.66 -11.08 11.69
CA LEU A 204 25.23 -11.28 11.54
C LEU A 204 24.55 -10.93 12.86
N VAL A 205 23.44 -10.20 12.78
CA VAL A 205 22.77 -9.66 13.95
C VAL A 205 21.41 -10.32 14.10
N PHE A 206 21.10 -10.76 15.33
CA PHE A 206 19.75 -11.14 15.70
C PHE A 206 18.83 -9.90 15.61
N VAL A 207 17.72 -10.02 14.92
CA VAL A 207 16.66 -9.00 14.90
C VAL A 207 15.39 -9.67 15.35
N ARG A 208 14.92 -9.28 16.53
CA ARG A 208 13.73 -9.86 17.16
C ARG A 208 12.57 -9.88 16.17
N SER A 209 11.94 -11.04 16.03
CA SER A 209 10.80 -11.27 15.14
C SER A 209 11.07 -11.18 13.63
N TYR A 210 12.34 -11.07 13.20
CA TYR A 210 12.72 -11.04 11.78
C TYR A 210 13.82 -12.02 11.42
N THR A 211 14.91 -12.08 12.19
CA THR A 211 16.01 -13.02 11.90
C THR A 211 16.71 -13.51 13.16
N PRO A 212 17.05 -14.79 13.26
CA PRO A 212 17.84 -15.34 14.36
C PRO A 212 19.31 -14.90 14.34
N GLY A 213 19.76 -14.13 13.34
CA GLY A 213 21.17 -13.75 13.19
C GLY A 213 22.01 -14.82 12.49
N THR A 214 21.40 -15.63 11.64
CA THR A 214 22.07 -16.63 10.79
C THR A 214 21.63 -16.48 9.34
N ILE A 215 22.48 -16.90 8.40
CA ILE A 215 22.12 -16.94 6.98
C ILE A 215 21.07 -18.04 6.78
N GLN A 216 19.99 -17.70 6.08
CA GLN A 216 18.90 -18.61 5.77
C GLN A 216 18.74 -18.73 4.26
N ALA A 217 18.40 -19.92 3.78
CA ALA A 217 18.06 -20.14 2.38
C ALA A 217 16.71 -19.48 2.07
N GLY A 218 16.64 -18.78 0.94
CA GLY A 218 15.37 -18.26 0.43
C GLY A 218 14.42 -19.38 -0.02
N GLN A 219 13.14 -19.07 -0.10
CA GLN A 219 12.11 -19.96 -0.62
C GLN A 219 11.78 -19.61 -2.07
N ALA A 220 11.59 -20.62 -2.92
CA ALA A 220 11.22 -20.40 -4.32
C ALA A 220 9.79 -19.88 -4.41
N TYR A 221 9.57 -18.74 -5.05
CA TYR A 221 8.23 -18.19 -5.27
C TYR A 221 7.33 -19.19 -6.03
N GLY A 222 6.05 -19.25 -5.66
CA GLY A 222 5.09 -20.15 -6.29
C GLY A 222 4.98 -21.52 -5.62
N THR A 223 5.75 -21.77 -4.55
CA THR A 223 5.66 -22.99 -3.73
C THR A 223 4.88 -22.75 -2.45
N GLU A 224 4.40 -23.83 -1.82
CA GLU A 224 3.81 -23.79 -0.48
C GLU A 224 4.73 -23.08 0.53
N THR A 225 6.03 -23.40 0.52
CA THR A 225 6.99 -22.84 1.47
C THR A 225 7.23 -21.34 1.28
N SER A 226 6.95 -20.78 0.11
CA SER A 226 6.99 -19.32 -0.09
C SER A 226 5.76 -18.61 0.48
N GLY A 227 4.69 -19.34 0.78
CA GLY A 227 3.38 -18.81 1.17
C GLY A 227 2.57 -18.22 0.01
N ILE A 228 3.05 -18.35 -1.22
CA ILE A 228 2.34 -17.93 -2.43
C ILE A 228 2.45 -19.07 -3.45
N ARG A 229 1.32 -19.60 -3.91
CA ARG A 229 1.30 -20.68 -4.91
C ARG A 229 0.17 -20.52 -5.90
N ARG A 230 0.24 -21.29 -7.00
CA ARG A 230 -0.90 -21.46 -7.91
C ARG A 230 -2.12 -21.97 -7.16
N SER A 231 -3.30 -21.47 -7.52
CA SER A 231 -4.55 -22.03 -7.05
C SER A 231 -4.77 -23.43 -7.66
N THR A 232 -5.46 -24.27 -6.92
CA THR A 232 -6.06 -25.49 -7.48
C THR A 232 -7.35 -25.14 -8.20
N ILE A 233 -7.81 -26.02 -9.10
CA ILE A 233 -9.07 -25.83 -9.83
C ILE A 233 -10.31 -25.79 -8.91
N ALA A 234 -10.20 -26.37 -7.71
CA ALA A 234 -11.26 -26.34 -6.70
C ALA A 234 -11.32 -24.99 -5.96
N GLU A 235 -10.18 -24.31 -5.84
CA GLU A 235 -10.09 -22.99 -5.21
C GLU A 235 -10.53 -21.89 -6.18
N PHE A 236 -10.00 -21.93 -7.41
CA PHE A 236 -10.26 -20.94 -8.44
C PHE A 236 -10.18 -21.55 -9.85
N SER A 237 -11.18 -21.25 -10.68
CA SER A 237 -11.35 -21.88 -12.00
C SER A 237 -10.28 -21.48 -13.01
N ASN A 238 -9.73 -20.26 -12.91
CA ASN A 238 -8.65 -19.79 -13.77
C ASN A 238 -7.28 -20.33 -13.30
N ALA A 239 -6.61 -21.11 -14.15
CA ALA A 239 -5.33 -21.76 -13.81
C ALA A 239 -4.12 -20.81 -13.67
N ASP A 240 -4.27 -19.55 -14.08
CA ASP A 240 -3.25 -18.52 -13.88
C ASP A 240 -3.30 -17.89 -12.48
N ALA A 241 -4.36 -18.14 -11.71
CA ALA A 241 -4.52 -17.52 -10.39
C ALA A 241 -3.54 -18.08 -9.35
N TYR A 242 -3.12 -17.20 -8.45
CA TYR A 242 -2.29 -17.51 -7.30
C TYR A 242 -3.03 -17.15 -6.02
N VAL A 243 -2.75 -17.88 -4.95
CA VAL A 243 -3.35 -17.72 -3.62
C VAL A 243 -2.27 -17.64 -2.54
N LEU A 244 -2.63 -17.12 -1.38
CA LEU A 244 -1.78 -17.16 -0.20
C LEU A 244 -1.92 -18.52 0.49
N SER A 245 -0.80 -19.20 0.72
CA SER A 245 -0.73 -20.50 1.37
C SER A 245 -0.21 -20.40 2.80
N ASP A 246 -0.70 -21.28 3.67
CA ASP A 246 -0.19 -21.48 5.02
C ASP A 246 1.10 -22.33 5.07
N GLY A 247 1.60 -22.79 3.92
CA GLY A 247 2.75 -23.68 3.81
C GLY A 247 2.43 -25.16 4.04
N ALA A 248 1.18 -25.49 4.37
CA ALA A 248 0.67 -26.84 4.60
C ALA A 248 -0.40 -27.24 3.56
N GLY A 249 -0.49 -26.51 2.45
CA GLY A 249 -1.40 -26.80 1.34
C GLY A 249 -2.73 -26.07 1.40
N GLN A 250 -3.02 -25.29 2.45
CA GLN A 250 -4.30 -24.60 2.57
C GLN A 250 -4.20 -23.16 2.08
N ASN A 251 -5.23 -22.71 1.34
CA ASN A 251 -5.43 -21.30 1.08
C ASN A 251 -5.81 -20.58 2.38
N ARG A 252 -5.07 -19.53 2.73
CA ARG A 252 -5.29 -18.71 3.93
C ARG A 252 -6.55 -17.85 3.86
N PHE A 253 -6.96 -17.46 2.65
CA PHE A 253 -8.10 -16.58 2.40
C PHE A 253 -8.99 -17.15 1.28
N PRO A 254 -9.61 -18.33 1.51
CA PRO A 254 -10.49 -18.96 0.53
C PRO A 254 -11.75 -18.12 0.32
N ILE A 255 -12.33 -18.24 -0.88
CA ILE A 255 -13.61 -17.64 -1.21
C ILE A 255 -14.69 -18.21 -0.28
N ARG A 256 -15.43 -17.33 0.41
CA ARG A 256 -16.48 -17.68 1.37
C ARG A 256 -17.55 -16.60 1.44
N GLY A 257 -18.71 -16.94 1.99
CA GLY A 257 -19.74 -15.95 2.34
C GLY A 257 -19.35 -15.09 3.54
N ALA A 258 -20.00 -13.93 3.66
CA ALA A 258 -19.78 -12.96 4.71
C ALA A 258 -20.29 -13.43 6.08
N LEU A 259 -19.66 -12.90 7.15
CA LEU A 259 -19.88 -13.30 8.54
C LEU A 259 -20.58 -12.21 9.37
N ASP A 260 -21.16 -11.21 8.71
CA ASP A 260 -21.71 -9.98 9.28
C ASP A 260 -23.24 -9.93 9.24
N GLY A 261 -23.92 -11.09 9.29
CA GLY A 261 -25.39 -11.17 9.32
C GLY A 261 -26.08 -10.54 10.53
N GLY A 262 -25.31 -10.04 11.50
CA GLY A 262 -25.82 -9.17 12.57
C GLY A 262 -25.86 -7.69 12.21
N ASP A 263 -25.11 -7.26 11.19
CA ASP A 263 -24.99 -5.86 10.74
C ASP A 263 -25.81 -5.63 9.46
N VAL A 264 -25.89 -6.63 8.57
CA VAL A 264 -26.65 -6.55 7.31
C VAL A 264 -27.67 -7.69 7.21
N THR A 265 -28.88 -7.37 6.73
CA THR A 265 -30.00 -8.34 6.66
C THR A 265 -29.72 -9.49 5.71
N VAL A 266 -29.04 -9.20 4.59
CA VAL A 266 -28.61 -10.20 3.61
C VAL A 266 -27.11 -9.98 3.40
N PRO A 267 -26.23 -10.79 4.00
CA PRO A 267 -24.80 -10.71 3.75
C PRO A 267 -24.41 -11.09 2.32
N LEU A 268 -23.17 -10.82 1.93
CA LEU A 268 -22.59 -11.41 0.71
C LEU A 268 -22.54 -12.94 0.83
N THR A 269 -23.01 -13.62 -0.19
CA THR A 269 -22.91 -15.08 -0.31
C THR A 269 -21.58 -15.50 -0.91
N GLU A 270 -21.16 -16.77 -0.73
CA GLU A 270 -19.95 -17.28 -1.39
C GLU A 270 -20.04 -17.15 -2.93
N VAL A 271 -21.22 -17.36 -3.51
CA VAL A 271 -21.45 -17.26 -4.96
C VAL A 271 -21.22 -15.84 -5.46
N GLU A 272 -21.70 -14.84 -4.72
CA GLU A 272 -21.49 -13.42 -5.04
C GLU A 272 -20.01 -13.03 -4.91
N VAL A 273 -19.34 -13.42 -3.83
CA VAL A 273 -17.91 -13.17 -3.64
C VAL A 273 -17.09 -13.84 -4.75
N ARG A 274 -17.45 -15.07 -5.12
CA ARG A 274 -16.83 -15.79 -6.24
C ARG A 274 -16.99 -15.04 -7.55
N ALA A 275 -18.20 -14.56 -7.85
CA ALA A 275 -18.47 -13.78 -9.06
C ALA A 275 -17.61 -12.52 -9.10
N VAL A 276 -17.57 -11.71 -8.02
CA VAL A 276 -16.75 -10.49 -7.96
C VAL A 276 -15.28 -10.78 -8.26
N ILE A 277 -14.71 -11.81 -7.63
CA ILE A 277 -13.30 -12.14 -7.81
C ILE A 277 -13.03 -12.71 -9.20
N GLU A 278 -13.89 -13.59 -9.73
CA GLU A 278 -13.72 -14.17 -11.06
C GLU A 278 -13.84 -13.12 -12.17
N GLU A 279 -14.83 -12.23 -12.10
CA GLU A 279 -15.00 -11.18 -13.10
C GLU A 279 -13.87 -10.14 -13.03
N ALA A 280 -13.48 -9.69 -11.82
CA ALA A 280 -12.33 -8.79 -11.66
C ALA A 280 -11.03 -9.42 -12.20
N PHE A 281 -10.80 -10.72 -11.96
CA PHE A 281 -9.65 -11.44 -12.52
C PHE A 281 -9.72 -11.54 -14.05
N GLY A 282 -10.92 -11.70 -14.61
CA GLY A 282 -11.19 -11.64 -16.04
C GLY A 282 -10.81 -10.28 -16.64
N ILE A 283 -11.24 -9.18 -16.03
CA ILE A 283 -10.90 -7.81 -16.44
C ILE A 283 -9.37 -7.59 -16.36
N MET A 284 -8.74 -7.97 -15.25
CA MET A 284 -7.26 -7.91 -15.11
C MET A 284 -6.57 -8.67 -16.25
N SER A 285 -7.06 -9.86 -16.60
CA SER A 285 -6.42 -10.72 -17.62
C SER A 285 -6.43 -10.10 -19.01
N ARG A 286 -7.34 -9.16 -19.27
CA ARG A 286 -7.47 -8.41 -20.52
C ARG A 286 -6.82 -7.03 -20.48
N ALA A 287 -6.65 -6.45 -19.28
CA ALA A 287 -6.13 -5.10 -19.10
C ALA A 287 -4.64 -5.01 -19.46
N ARG A 288 -4.25 -3.96 -20.18
CA ARG A 288 -2.85 -3.57 -20.42
C ARG A 288 -2.24 -3.02 -19.13
N GLY A 289 -1.06 -3.52 -18.77
CA GLY A 289 -0.28 -2.97 -17.66
C GLY A 289 0.35 -1.62 -18.04
N GLN A 290 0.22 -0.64 -17.16
CA GLN A 290 0.79 0.71 -17.30
C GLN A 290 2.28 0.73 -16.96
N ILE A 291 2.66 0.01 -15.91
CA ILE A 291 4.02 0.08 -15.35
C ILE A 291 4.89 -1.11 -15.76
N ARG A 292 4.41 -1.93 -16.70
CA ARG A 292 5.02 -3.22 -17.05
C ARG A 292 5.71 -3.18 -18.41
N ARG A 293 6.85 -3.86 -18.51
CA ARG A 293 7.61 -4.06 -19.74
C ARG A 293 7.85 -5.56 -19.99
N PRO A 294 7.84 -6.03 -21.25
CA PRO A 294 7.58 -5.27 -22.48
C PRO A 294 6.16 -4.66 -22.49
N LEU A 295 6.00 -3.56 -23.22
CA LEU A 295 4.69 -2.93 -23.41
C LEU A 295 3.71 -3.94 -24.01
N GLU A 296 2.40 -3.70 -23.84
CA GLU A 296 1.35 -4.66 -24.18
C GLU A 296 1.35 -5.95 -23.33
N SER A 297 2.11 -5.97 -22.22
CA SER A 297 1.93 -7.00 -21.19
C SER A 297 0.64 -6.76 -20.42
N ARG A 298 -0.04 -7.84 -20.02
CA ARG A 298 -1.23 -7.71 -19.16
C ARG A 298 -0.88 -7.17 -17.78
N ALA A 299 -1.82 -6.45 -17.17
CA ALA A 299 -1.75 -6.00 -15.79
C ALA A 299 -1.59 -7.21 -14.85
N GLN A 300 -0.95 -6.97 -13.70
CA GLN A 300 -0.75 -7.99 -12.67
C GLN A 300 -1.11 -7.40 -11.31
N VAL A 301 -2.24 -7.81 -10.74
CA VAL A 301 -2.78 -7.24 -9.50
C VAL A 301 -3.17 -8.33 -8.50
N SER A 302 -3.29 -7.93 -7.24
CA SER A 302 -4.01 -8.68 -6.21
C SER A 302 -5.43 -8.13 -6.09
N ILE A 303 -6.41 -9.01 -5.86
CA ILE A 303 -7.84 -8.67 -5.76
C ILE A 303 -8.35 -9.25 -4.46
N THR A 304 -8.99 -8.41 -3.65
CA THR A 304 -9.51 -8.79 -2.33
C THR A 304 -10.94 -8.31 -2.15
N VAL A 305 -11.81 -9.17 -1.61
CA VAL A 305 -13.19 -8.82 -1.22
C VAL A 305 -13.32 -8.92 0.30
N VAL A 306 -14.00 -7.94 0.91
CA VAL A 306 -14.28 -7.90 2.35
C VAL A 306 -15.77 -7.73 2.64
N ASP A 307 -16.21 -8.17 3.82
CA ASP A 307 -17.54 -7.85 4.36
C ASP A 307 -17.56 -6.46 5.01
N THR A 308 -18.72 -6.02 5.53
CA THR A 308 -18.85 -4.68 6.14
C THR A 308 -17.98 -4.50 7.38
N ARG A 309 -17.55 -5.59 8.03
CA ARG A 309 -16.65 -5.61 9.19
C ARG A 309 -15.17 -5.68 8.80
N GLY A 310 -14.85 -5.62 7.50
CA GLY A 310 -13.48 -5.69 7.00
C GLY A 310 -12.87 -7.09 7.07
N ASN A 311 -13.68 -8.15 7.29
CA ASN A 311 -13.18 -9.52 7.24
C ASN A 311 -12.98 -9.93 5.79
N VAL A 312 -11.85 -10.59 5.50
CA VAL A 312 -11.56 -11.10 4.16
C VAL A 312 -12.53 -12.22 3.78
N LEU A 313 -13.17 -12.09 2.62
CA LEU A 313 -14.07 -13.07 2.04
C LEU A 313 -13.44 -13.85 0.89
N GLY A 314 -12.39 -13.32 0.29
CA GLY A 314 -11.56 -14.01 -0.69
C GLY A 314 -10.44 -13.11 -1.17
N LEU A 315 -9.31 -13.72 -1.52
CA LEU A 315 -8.14 -13.04 -2.07
C LEU A 315 -7.52 -13.90 -3.17
N VAL A 316 -7.31 -13.30 -4.34
CA VAL A 316 -6.60 -13.92 -5.46
C VAL A 316 -5.55 -12.96 -6.01
N ARG A 317 -4.51 -13.51 -6.65
CA ARG A 317 -3.41 -12.74 -7.22
C ARG A 317 -3.12 -13.18 -8.65
N GLY A 318 -2.73 -12.23 -9.49
CA GLY A 318 -2.01 -12.53 -10.72
C GLY A 318 -0.66 -13.21 -10.41
N PRO A 319 -0.15 -14.05 -11.33
CA PRO A 319 1.08 -14.82 -11.12
C PRO A 319 2.30 -13.96 -10.80
N ASP A 320 2.38 -12.77 -11.40
CA ASP A 320 3.51 -11.84 -11.29
C ASP A 320 3.06 -10.49 -10.68
N ALA A 321 1.97 -10.49 -9.91
CA ALA A 321 1.56 -9.31 -9.16
C ALA A 321 2.66 -8.95 -8.14
N PRO A 322 3.07 -7.68 -8.03
CA PRO A 322 3.98 -7.24 -6.98
C PRO A 322 3.46 -7.66 -5.59
N ILE A 323 4.35 -8.04 -4.69
CA ILE A 323 3.96 -8.57 -3.37
C ILE A 323 3.29 -7.48 -2.54
N PHE A 324 3.75 -6.23 -2.64
CA PHE A 324 3.19 -5.11 -1.87
C PHE A 324 1.68 -4.95 -2.10
N GLY A 325 1.23 -5.17 -3.35
CA GLY A 325 -0.15 -5.03 -3.78
C GLY A 325 -1.12 -5.96 -3.05
N THR A 326 -0.62 -7.03 -2.43
CA THR A 326 -1.46 -7.99 -1.69
C THR A 326 -2.11 -7.37 -0.45
N ASP A 327 -1.32 -6.66 0.36
CA ASP A 327 -1.82 -5.98 1.57
C ASP A 327 -2.55 -4.68 1.19
N VAL A 328 -2.04 -3.97 0.18
CA VAL A 328 -2.67 -2.75 -0.35
C VAL A 328 -4.07 -3.05 -0.89
N ALA A 329 -4.28 -4.11 -1.67
CA ALA A 329 -5.62 -4.47 -2.17
C ALA A 329 -6.62 -4.70 -1.02
N LEU A 330 -6.16 -5.30 0.09
CA LEU A 330 -6.99 -5.47 1.28
C LEU A 330 -7.27 -4.14 2.00
N GLN A 331 -6.25 -3.28 2.18
CA GLN A 331 -6.44 -1.94 2.74
C GLN A 331 -7.44 -1.12 1.91
N LYS A 332 -7.34 -1.18 0.57
CA LYS A 332 -8.25 -0.47 -0.33
C LYS A 332 -9.68 -0.99 -0.21
N ALA A 333 -9.88 -2.31 -0.18
CA ALA A 333 -11.20 -2.92 0.01
C ALA A 333 -11.84 -2.48 1.34
N ARG A 334 -11.05 -2.47 2.42
CA ARG A 334 -11.49 -2.01 3.76
C ARG A 334 -11.80 -0.52 3.77
N THR A 335 -11.02 0.29 3.07
CA THR A 335 -11.18 1.75 3.04
C THR A 335 -12.50 2.14 2.38
N ALA A 336 -12.74 1.72 1.14
CA ALA A 336 -14.01 1.99 0.46
C ALA A 336 -15.24 1.48 1.25
N THR A 337 -15.14 0.28 1.83
CA THR A 337 -16.20 -0.27 2.69
C THR A 337 -16.43 0.57 3.94
N PHE A 338 -15.34 0.95 4.63
CA PHE A 338 -15.41 1.64 5.90
C PHE A 338 -16.00 3.05 5.73
N PHE A 339 -15.46 3.87 4.84
CA PHE A 339 -15.93 5.25 4.68
C PHE A 339 -17.36 5.35 4.13
N SER A 340 -17.83 4.30 3.44
CA SER A 340 -19.23 4.17 2.99
C SER A 340 -20.19 3.63 4.07
N SER A 341 -19.68 3.21 5.24
CA SER A 341 -20.46 2.57 6.29
C SER A 341 -21.14 3.56 7.23
N ALA A 342 -22.29 3.17 7.79
CA ALA A 342 -22.93 3.89 8.88
C ALA A 342 -22.16 3.86 10.20
N SER A 343 -21.19 2.94 10.35
CA SER A 343 -20.34 2.86 11.55
C SER A 343 -19.14 3.81 11.53
N ALA A 344 -18.79 4.39 10.38
CA ALA A 344 -17.52 5.11 10.19
C ALA A 344 -17.33 6.26 11.20
N ALA A 345 -18.35 7.11 11.35
CA ALA A 345 -18.32 8.22 12.30
C ALA A 345 -18.15 7.75 13.75
N ALA A 346 -18.85 6.68 14.13
CA ALA A 346 -18.80 6.15 15.50
C ALA A 346 -17.42 5.53 15.81
N ASP A 347 -16.89 4.73 14.89
CA ASP A 347 -15.61 4.05 15.07
C ASP A 347 -14.45 5.07 15.10
N LEU A 348 -14.43 6.07 14.21
CA LEU A 348 -13.45 7.15 14.24
C LEU A 348 -13.53 7.97 15.54
N SER A 349 -14.74 8.30 16.00
CA SER A 349 -14.94 9.10 17.23
C SER A 349 -14.58 8.35 18.51
N ALA A 350 -14.57 7.02 18.46
CA ALA A 350 -14.26 6.17 19.61
C ALA A 350 -12.83 5.58 19.56
N THR A 351 -12.03 5.96 18.55
CA THR A 351 -10.64 5.54 18.43
C THR A 351 -9.82 6.07 19.61
N ARG A 352 -8.94 5.22 20.15
CA ARG A 352 -8.10 5.51 21.32
C ARG A 352 -6.62 5.49 20.97
N ARG A 353 -5.80 6.04 21.85
CA ARG A 353 -4.34 5.87 21.84
C ARG A 353 -3.94 4.52 22.43
N SER A 354 -2.74 4.06 22.09
CA SER A 354 -2.14 2.85 22.65
C SER A 354 -2.13 2.93 24.19
N PRO A 355 -2.62 1.88 24.89
CA PRO A 355 -2.51 1.79 26.34
C PRO A 355 -1.07 1.58 26.83
N VAL A 356 -0.18 1.13 25.95
CA VAL A 356 1.25 0.90 26.25
C VAL A 356 2.03 2.22 26.19
N LEU A 357 1.70 3.07 25.22
CA LEU A 357 2.37 4.36 25.02
C LEU A 357 1.74 5.48 25.85
N THR A 358 0.42 5.43 26.08
CA THR A 358 -0.34 6.41 26.84
C THR A 358 -1.23 5.72 27.88
N ALA A 359 -0.80 5.68 29.14
CA ALA A 359 -1.56 5.08 30.23
C ALA A 359 -2.19 6.16 31.14
N PRO A 360 -3.52 6.17 31.35
CA PRO A 360 -4.54 5.25 30.82
C PRO A 360 -4.90 5.53 29.34
N ALA A 361 -5.45 4.52 28.65
CA ALA A 361 -5.90 4.67 27.26
C ALA A 361 -6.94 5.81 27.15
N THR A 362 -6.59 6.82 26.36
CA THR A 362 -7.41 8.01 26.12
C THR A 362 -7.92 8.02 24.69
N LEU A 363 -8.96 8.81 24.44
CA LEU A 363 -9.43 9.10 23.09
C LEU A 363 -8.31 9.77 22.27
N ASP A 364 -8.19 9.42 21.00
CA ASP A 364 -7.18 10.02 20.12
C ASP A 364 -7.71 11.31 19.46
N PRO A 365 -7.30 12.50 19.93
CA PRO A 365 -7.79 13.75 19.37
C PRO A 365 -7.41 13.97 17.91
N LYS A 366 -6.34 13.33 17.39
CA LYS A 366 -5.94 13.45 15.98
C LYS A 366 -6.99 12.79 15.08
N ILE A 367 -7.50 11.63 15.49
CA ILE A 367 -8.44 10.81 14.72
C ILE A 367 -9.89 11.24 14.98
N ASN A 368 -10.28 11.46 16.24
CA ASN A 368 -11.68 11.71 16.58
C ASN A 368 -12.21 13.00 15.93
N GLY A 369 -11.35 14.02 15.73
CA GLY A 369 -11.72 15.27 15.08
C GLY A 369 -12.03 15.16 13.58
N ARG A 370 -11.55 14.09 12.93
CA ARG A 370 -11.67 13.88 11.47
C ARG A 370 -13.11 13.76 11.01
N VAL A 371 -14.00 13.24 11.85
CA VAL A 371 -15.44 13.12 11.54
C VAL A 371 -16.06 14.49 11.26
N GLN A 372 -15.83 15.45 12.15
CA GLN A 372 -16.38 16.80 11.97
C GLN A 372 -15.68 17.53 10.83
N GLN A 373 -14.36 17.36 10.69
CA GLN A 373 -13.62 17.94 9.56
C GLN A 373 -14.15 17.48 8.21
N VAL A 374 -14.45 16.19 8.03
CA VAL A 374 -15.05 15.67 6.79
C VAL A 374 -16.43 16.30 6.55
N ARG A 375 -17.29 16.31 7.57
CA ARG A 375 -18.66 16.86 7.47
C ARG A 375 -18.68 18.33 7.09
N ASP A 376 -17.82 19.12 7.72
CA ASP A 376 -17.70 20.55 7.45
C ASP A 376 -17.12 20.80 6.07
N PHE A 377 -16.10 20.03 5.70
CA PHE A 377 -15.42 20.17 4.40
C PHE A 377 -16.35 19.88 3.22
N ILE A 378 -17.14 18.80 3.27
CA ILE A 378 -18.06 18.45 2.18
C ILE A 378 -19.42 19.12 2.30
N GLY A 379 -19.69 19.84 3.40
CA GLY A 379 -20.97 20.52 3.64
C GLY A 379 -22.14 19.57 3.95
N ASP A 380 -21.86 18.36 4.44
CA ASP A 380 -22.88 17.36 4.79
C ASP A 380 -22.64 16.82 6.21
N GLN A 381 -23.54 17.14 7.14
CA GLN A 381 -23.46 16.69 8.53
C GLN A 381 -23.90 15.23 8.72
N GLN A 382 -24.47 14.59 7.70
CA GLN A 382 -24.76 13.15 7.70
C GLN A 382 -23.62 12.32 7.10
N ALA A 383 -22.56 12.95 6.60
CA ALA A 383 -21.39 12.23 6.10
C ALA A 383 -20.85 11.24 7.15
N LEU A 384 -20.35 10.10 6.65
CA LEU A 384 -19.83 8.98 7.45
C LEU A 384 -20.90 8.25 8.29
N LEU A 385 -22.19 8.46 7.97
CA LEU A 385 -23.34 7.70 8.49
C LEU A 385 -24.00 6.81 7.42
N GLY A 386 -23.24 6.44 6.37
CA GLY A 386 -23.72 5.55 5.30
C GLY A 386 -24.57 6.23 4.23
N THR A 387 -24.59 7.57 4.18
CA THR A 387 -25.35 8.35 3.18
C THR A 387 -24.59 8.58 1.88
N VAL A 388 -23.28 8.36 1.88
CA VAL A 388 -22.38 8.58 0.73
C VAL A 388 -21.55 7.33 0.50
N ALA A 389 -21.49 6.88 -0.75
CA ALA A 389 -20.58 5.84 -1.20
C ALA A 389 -19.24 6.46 -1.59
N PHE A 390 -18.20 6.15 -0.84
CA PHE A 390 -16.83 6.55 -1.12
C PHE A 390 -16.07 5.39 -1.77
N ALA A 391 -15.41 5.68 -2.88
CA ALA A 391 -14.34 4.86 -3.43
C ALA A 391 -12.98 5.40 -2.94
N ASP A 392 -11.92 4.61 -3.05
CA ASP A 392 -10.59 5.05 -2.60
C ASP A 392 -10.08 6.28 -3.35
N ARG A 393 -10.51 6.50 -4.60
CA ARG A 393 -10.17 7.75 -5.31
C ARG A 393 -10.73 8.99 -4.61
N SER A 394 -11.96 8.90 -4.10
CA SER A 394 -12.57 9.99 -3.33
C SER A 394 -11.85 10.18 -2.01
N GLY A 395 -11.51 9.09 -1.32
CA GLY A 395 -10.68 9.12 -0.10
C GLY A 395 -9.30 9.75 -0.36
N GLY A 396 -8.69 9.42 -1.50
CA GLY A 396 -7.44 10.00 -1.95
C GLY A 396 -7.55 11.50 -2.27
N ASN A 397 -8.69 11.98 -2.79
CA ASN A 397 -8.93 13.42 -2.91
C ASN A 397 -8.97 14.08 -1.52
N LEU A 398 -9.70 13.50 -0.57
CA LEU A 398 -9.84 14.03 0.79
C LEU A 398 -8.55 13.95 1.62
N SER A 399 -7.54 13.23 1.16
CA SER A 399 -6.26 13.02 1.85
C SER A 399 -5.12 13.89 1.31
N ARG A 400 -5.39 14.78 0.33
CA ARG A 400 -4.36 15.65 -0.25
C ARG A 400 -3.98 16.80 0.68
N PRO A 401 -2.69 17.16 0.78
CA PRO A 401 -2.24 18.33 1.54
C PRO A 401 -2.61 19.64 0.82
N TYR A 402 -2.91 19.56 -0.48
CA TYR A 402 -3.56 20.59 -1.28
C TYR A 402 -4.82 20.02 -1.92
N PHE A 403 -5.99 20.62 -1.68
CA PHE A 403 -7.23 20.23 -2.34
C PHE A 403 -7.80 21.37 -3.20
N PRO A 404 -8.00 21.17 -4.51
CA PRO A 404 -7.70 19.95 -5.26
C PRO A 404 -6.19 19.72 -5.40
N ASP A 405 -5.85 18.48 -5.74
CA ASP A 405 -4.45 18.09 -5.98
C ASP A 405 -3.81 18.96 -7.07
N GLY A 406 -2.53 19.27 -6.93
CA GLY A 406 -1.80 20.16 -7.84
C GLY A 406 -2.11 21.66 -7.72
N GLU A 407 -3.05 22.09 -6.88
CA GLU A 407 -3.30 23.53 -6.67
C GLU A 407 -2.62 24.05 -5.39
N VAL A 408 -1.41 24.60 -5.51
CA VAL A 408 -0.65 25.15 -4.37
C VAL A 408 -1.40 26.31 -3.70
N GLY A 409 -1.30 26.40 -2.37
CA GLY A 409 -1.93 27.45 -1.56
C GLY A 409 -3.39 27.16 -1.21
N ARG A 410 -3.95 26.07 -1.72
CA ARG A 410 -5.26 25.54 -1.31
C ARG A 410 -5.24 24.94 0.09
N PRO A 411 -6.39 24.88 0.79
CA PRO A 411 -6.48 24.16 2.05
C PRO A 411 -6.26 22.64 1.86
N PRO A 412 -5.81 21.93 2.90
CA PRO A 412 -5.74 20.47 2.86
C PRO A 412 -7.13 19.85 2.82
N GLY A 413 -7.22 18.65 2.26
CA GLY A 413 -8.38 17.78 2.46
C GLY A 413 -8.53 17.38 3.93
N PRO A 414 -9.74 17.02 4.37
CA PRO A 414 -10.06 16.82 5.80
C PRO A 414 -9.39 15.58 6.41
N LEU A 415 -8.85 14.67 5.59
CA LEU A 415 -8.10 13.50 6.03
C LEU A 415 -6.59 13.72 6.03
N SER A 416 -6.12 14.86 5.50
CA SER A 416 -4.69 15.22 5.46
C SER A 416 -4.29 16.07 6.66
N VAL A 417 -3.00 16.14 6.95
CA VAL A 417 -2.43 17.24 7.76
C VAL A 417 -2.22 18.49 6.89
N PRO A 418 -2.12 19.69 7.47
CA PRO A 418 -1.71 20.88 6.71
C PRO A 418 -0.33 20.67 6.06
N ILE A 419 -0.07 21.31 4.91
CA ILE A 419 1.20 21.16 4.19
C ILE A 419 2.44 21.41 5.07
N SER A 420 2.38 22.34 6.02
CA SER A 420 3.49 22.61 6.95
C SER A 420 3.86 21.44 7.88
N GLN A 421 3.03 20.40 7.93
CA GLN A 421 3.23 19.17 8.68
C GLN A 421 3.29 17.95 7.76
N PHE A 422 2.92 18.08 6.49
CA PHE A 422 2.90 16.98 5.55
C PHE A 422 4.32 16.53 5.21
N ASN A 423 4.51 15.21 5.16
CA ASN A 423 5.65 14.56 4.50
C ASN A 423 5.33 13.06 4.34
N PRO A 424 6.17 12.28 3.62
CA PRO A 424 6.05 10.82 3.50
C PRO A 424 5.89 10.02 4.82
N PHE A 425 6.17 10.59 5.98
CA PHE A 425 6.00 10.00 7.31
C PHE A 425 4.89 10.65 8.15
N SER A 426 4.13 11.61 7.60
CA SER A 426 2.99 12.26 8.22
C SER A 426 1.97 12.68 7.16
N THR A 427 1.10 11.73 6.78
CA THR A 427 0.12 11.91 5.69
C THR A 427 -1.28 12.29 6.17
N GLY A 428 -1.51 12.35 7.48
CA GLY A 428 -2.84 12.55 8.09
C GLY A 428 -3.45 11.23 8.56
N LEU A 429 -4.77 11.07 8.41
CA LEU A 429 -5.52 9.98 9.03
C LEU A 429 -4.92 8.59 8.73
N GLN A 430 -4.37 8.38 7.54
CA GLN A 430 -3.71 7.12 7.18
C GLN A 430 -2.58 6.76 8.15
N GLU A 431 -1.69 7.71 8.43
CA GLU A 431 -0.58 7.52 9.36
C GLU A 431 -1.05 7.53 10.81
N GLU A 432 -1.96 8.46 11.15
CA GLU A 432 -2.47 8.62 12.52
C GLU A 432 -3.12 7.34 13.04
N LEU A 433 -3.82 6.60 12.16
CA LEU A 433 -4.45 5.32 12.49
C LEU A 433 -3.46 4.24 12.96
N ILE A 434 -2.20 4.30 12.51
CA ILE A 434 -1.23 3.21 12.61
C ILE A 434 0.06 3.60 13.37
N GLU A 435 0.25 4.90 13.65
CA GLU A 435 1.42 5.50 14.34
C GLU A 435 1.78 4.73 15.63
N ASP A 436 0.81 4.59 16.54
CA ASP A 436 1.02 3.94 17.83
C ASP A 436 1.40 2.46 17.70
N ASN A 437 0.84 1.75 16.69
CA ASN A 437 1.18 0.35 16.43
C ASN A 437 2.62 0.18 15.94
N ILE A 438 3.11 1.10 15.08
CA ILE A 438 4.50 1.11 14.64
C ILE A 438 5.43 1.39 15.82
N ILE A 439 5.11 2.37 16.67
CA ILE A 439 5.94 2.70 17.83
C ILE A 439 6.00 1.54 18.84
N GLU A 440 4.87 0.87 19.10
CA GLU A 440 4.85 -0.36 19.90
C GLU A 440 5.75 -1.45 19.30
N HIS A 441 5.69 -1.66 17.98
CA HIS A 441 6.52 -2.65 17.31
C HIS A 441 8.03 -2.32 17.39
N VAL A 442 8.39 -1.06 17.17
CA VAL A 442 9.77 -0.56 17.33
C VAL A 442 10.26 -0.80 18.76
N THR A 443 9.40 -0.51 19.75
CA THR A 443 9.68 -0.76 21.17
C THR A 443 9.88 -2.25 21.43
N HIS A 444 9.01 -3.12 20.92
CA HIS A 444 9.13 -4.57 21.03
C HIS A 444 10.49 -5.08 20.55
N VAL A 445 10.91 -4.66 19.34
CA VAL A 445 12.19 -5.09 18.79
C VAL A 445 13.35 -4.61 19.65
N SER A 446 13.28 -3.38 20.15
CA SER A 446 14.36 -2.72 20.91
C SER A 446 14.52 -3.25 22.34
N THR A 447 13.41 -3.49 23.05
CA THR A 447 13.42 -3.77 24.50
C THR A 447 12.96 -5.19 24.83
N GLY A 448 12.27 -5.87 23.92
CA GLY A 448 11.60 -7.15 24.20
C GLY A 448 10.25 -7.02 24.91
N SER A 449 9.67 -5.81 24.99
CA SER A 449 8.26 -5.61 25.37
C SER A 449 7.32 -6.44 24.49
N PRO A 450 6.04 -6.68 24.88
CA PRO A 450 5.08 -7.32 23.99
C PRO A 450 4.99 -6.61 22.62
N ASP A 451 4.87 -7.40 21.55
CA ASP A 451 4.68 -6.87 20.19
C ASP A 451 3.27 -6.27 20.05
N THR A 452 3.10 -5.35 19.11
CA THR A 452 1.79 -4.76 18.82
C THR A 452 0.78 -5.83 18.40
N ALA A 453 -0.49 -5.64 18.74
CA ALA A 453 -1.56 -6.60 18.42
C ALA A 453 -1.79 -6.73 16.90
N VAL A 454 -2.40 -7.84 16.48
CA VAL A 454 -2.86 -7.99 15.09
C VAL A 454 -4.05 -7.05 14.86
N GLY A 455 -4.08 -6.34 13.73
CA GLY A 455 -5.20 -5.48 13.33
C GLY A 455 -4.92 -3.98 13.23
N CYS A 456 -3.66 -3.57 13.29
CA CYS A 456 -3.08 -2.23 12.99
C CYS A 456 -3.84 -0.94 13.33
N THR A 457 -4.83 -0.91 14.19
CA THR A 457 -5.42 0.35 14.66
C THR A 457 -5.90 0.16 16.08
N PHE A 458 -6.08 1.25 16.80
CA PHE A 458 -6.75 1.27 18.11
C PHE A 458 -8.21 1.72 18.01
N MET A 459 -8.81 1.49 16.84
CA MET A 459 -10.25 1.65 16.62
C MET A 459 -11.04 0.59 17.41
N PRO A 460 -12.32 0.84 17.71
CA PRO A 460 -13.17 -0.15 18.36
C PRO A 460 -13.29 -1.47 17.57
N ASP A 461 -13.42 -2.57 18.29
CA ASP A 461 -13.65 -3.88 17.68
C ASP A 461 -15.07 -3.99 17.08
N ALA A 462 -15.13 -4.45 15.83
CA ALA A 462 -16.36 -4.77 15.11
C ALA A 462 -16.56 -6.30 15.03
N GLY A 463 -16.40 -6.99 16.17
CA GLY A 463 -16.54 -8.45 16.31
C GLY A 463 -15.22 -9.20 16.31
N ASN A 464 -14.51 -9.25 15.17
CA ASN A 464 -13.24 -9.99 15.03
C ASN A 464 -12.00 -9.09 14.97
N GLY A 465 -12.12 -7.84 15.43
CA GLY A 465 -11.14 -6.77 15.26
C GLY A 465 -11.77 -5.51 14.66
N PRO A 466 -11.01 -4.42 14.51
CA PRO A 466 -11.49 -3.18 13.91
C PRO A 466 -11.86 -3.36 12.42
N ARG A 467 -12.61 -2.41 11.84
CA ARG A 467 -13.00 -2.46 10.42
C ARG A 467 -11.84 -2.10 9.49
N LEU A 468 -10.99 -1.14 9.89
CA LEU A 468 -9.75 -0.77 9.19
C LEU A 468 -8.54 -1.55 9.74
N ARG A 469 -8.64 -2.88 9.77
CA ARG A 469 -7.44 -3.70 10.01
C ARG A 469 -6.42 -3.42 8.91
N ASN A 470 -5.17 -3.32 9.29
CA ASN A 470 -4.06 -2.91 8.42
C ASN A 470 -4.11 -1.42 8.04
N GLY A 471 -4.92 -0.60 8.71
CA GLY A 471 -5.05 0.82 8.38
C GLY A 471 -5.93 1.07 7.14
N MET A 472 -5.71 2.21 6.50
CA MET A 472 -6.43 2.62 5.28
C MET A 472 -5.47 2.90 4.12
N GLN A 473 -6.02 2.98 2.91
CA GLN A 473 -5.29 3.43 1.72
C GLN A 473 -5.86 4.73 1.17
N ILE A 474 -5.02 5.55 0.54
CA ILE A 474 -5.40 6.90 0.08
C ILE A 474 -5.09 7.12 -1.40
N PHE A 475 -5.05 6.05 -2.18
CA PHE A 475 -4.93 6.09 -3.63
C PHE A 475 -5.85 5.04 -4.29
N PRO A 476 -6.25 5.29 -5.55
CA PRO A 476 -7.36 4.58 -6.21
C PRO A 476 -7.17 3.07 -6.35
N GLY A 477 -8.28 2.34 -6.45
CA GLY A 477 -8.30 0.89 -6.70
C GLY A 477 -9.37 0.10 -5.94
N SER A 478 -10.42 0.73 -5.42
CA SER A 478 -11.50 0.02 -4.72
C SER A 478 -12.84 0.72 -4.86
N VAL A 479 -13.89 -0.10 -4.78
CA VAL A 479 -15.28 0.36 -4.75
C VAL A 479 -16.08 -0.43 -3.68
N PRO A 480 -17.05 0.21 -3.03
CA PRO A 480 -17.97 -0.46 -2.12
C PRO A 480 -19.00 -1.32 -2.88
N ILE A 481 -19.41 -2.44 -2.31
CA ILE A 481 -20.40 -3.37 -2.87
C ILE A 481 -21.77 -3.13 -2.23
N TYR A 482 -22.79 -2.95 -3.06
CA TYR A 482 -24.15 -2.66 -2.63
C TYR A 482 -25.15 -3.73 -3.05
N ARG A 483 -26.22 -3.87 -2.26
CA ARG A 483 -27.48 -4.52 -2.66
C ARG A 483 -28.60 -3.52 -2.50
N GLY A 484 -29.13 -3.06 -3.63
CA GLY A 484 -29.99 -1.87 -3.64
C GLY A 484 -29.20 -0.66 -3.14
N ASP A 485 -29.69 -0.04 -2.07
CA ASP A 485 -29.06 1.09 -1.36
C ASP A 485 -28.25 0.67 -0.12
N THR A 486 -28.19 -0.63 0.18
CA THR A 486 -27.53 -1.15 1.37
C THR A 486 -26.10 -1.59 1.06
N LEU A 487 -25.12 -1.00 1.76
CA LEU A 487 -23.72 -1.45 1.73
C LEU A 487 -23.60 -2.85 2.34
N ILE A 488 -22.90 -3.77 1.66
CA ILE A 488 -22.70 -5.16 2.11
C ILE A 488 -21.25 -5.65 2.03
N GLY A 489 -20.30 -4.79 1.64
CA GLY A 489 -18.88 -5.12 1.57
C GLY A 489 -18.11 -4.19 0.63
N GLY A 490 -16.95 -4.63 0.16
CA GLY A 490 -16.14 -3.89 -0.80
C GLY A 490 -15.11 -4.76 -1.49
N VAL A 491 -14.67 -4.32 -2.67
CA VAL A 491 -13.60 -4.94 -3.44
C VAL A 491 -12.44 -3.96 -3.60
N GLY A 492 -11.21 -4.45 -3.46
CA GLY A 492 -9.99 -3.69 -3.65
C GLY A 492 -8.99 -4.41 -4.51
N VAL A 493 -8.25 -3.64 -5.31
CA VAL A 493 -7.34 -4.09 -6.35
C VAL A 493 -6.03 -3.32 -6.25
N SER A 494 -4.90 -4.01 -6.35
CA SER A 494 -3.59 -3.35 -6.35
C SER A 494 -2.49 -4.17 -7.01
N GLY A 495 -1.68 -3.52 -7.84
CA GLY A 495 -0.43 -4.08 -8.36
C GLY A 495 0.07 -3.48 -9.67
N ASP A 496 -0.74 -2.66 -10.35
CA ASP A 496 -0.37 -1.95 -11.57
C ASP A 496 -0.66 -0.44 -11.42
N GLY A 497 -0.90 0.29 -12.51
CA GLY A 497 -1.32 1.70 -12.43
C GLY A 497 -2.66 1.88 -11.70
N ILE A 498 -2.80 2.99 -10.98
CA ILE A 498 -3.98 3.26 -10.14
C ILE A 498 -5.30 3.33 -10.92
N ASP A 499 -5.25 3.72 -12.20
CA ASP A 499 -6.43 3.73 -13.07
C ASP A 499 -6.79 2.31 -13.54
N GLN A 500 -5.80 1.43 -13.76
CA GLN A 500 -6.05 0.01 -13.99
C GLN A 500 -6.70 -0.63 -12.76
N ASP A 501 -6.21 -0.33 -11.56
CA ASP A 501 -6.77 -0.84 -10.31
C ASP A 501 -8.26 -0.42 -10.15
N ASP A 502 -8.56 0.87 -10.37
CA ASP A 502 -9.94 1.39 -10.35
C ASP A 502 -10.83 0.67 -11.35
N MET A 503 -10.39 0.61 -12.61
CA MET A 503 -11.13 -0.05 -13.68
C MET A 503 -11.43 -1.52 -13.35
N ILE A 504 -10.43 -2.27 -12.87
CA ILE A 504 -10.59 -3.68 -12.52
C ILE A 504 -11.59 -3.83 -11.37
N SER A 505 -11.53 -2.95 -10.35
CA SER A 505 -12.45 -3.00 -9.22
C SER A 505 -13.90 -2.69 -9.61
N LEU A 506 -14.11 -1.62 -10.40
CA LEU A 506 -15.43 -1.17 -10.84
C LEU A 506 -16.09 -2.14 -11.82
N LEU A 507 -15.38 -2.51 -12.89
CA LEU A 507 -15.91 -3.39 -13.93
C LEU A 507 -16.07 -4.83 -13.42
N GLY A 508 -15.15 -5.30 -12.58
CA GLY A 508 -15.28 -6.60 -11.94
C GLY A 508 -16.56 -6.70 -11.10
N LEU A 509 -16.89 -5.66 -10.33
CA LEU A 509 -18.13 -5.61 -9.58
C LEU A 509 -19.36 -5.45 -10.51
N ALA A 510 -19.28 -4.65 -11.56
CA ALA A 510 -20.35 -4.48 -12.54
C ALA A 510 -20.74 -5.81 -13.22
N GLU A 511 -19.75 -6.53 -13.76
CA GLU A 511 -19.96 -7.83 -14.41
C GLU A 511 -20.44 -8.89 -13.41
N ALA A 512 -19.94 -8.87 -12.18
CA ALA A 512 -20.44 -9.76 -11.14
C ALA A 512 -21.91 -9.47 -10.82
N GLY A 513 -22.30 -8.20 -10.77
CA GLY A 513 -23.70 -7.78 -10.61
C GLY A 513 -24.59 -8.24 -11.76
N ARG A 514 -24.11 -8.15 -13.01
CA ARG A 514 -24.79 -8.72 -14.18
C ARG A 514 -24.95 -10.24 -14.09
N ARG A 515 -23.91 -10.93 -13.62
CA ARG A 515 -23.88 -12.39 -13.48
C ARG A 515 -24.81 -12.91 -12.39
N THR A 516 -24.88 -12.24 -11.25
CA THR A 516 -25.68 -12.71 -10.10
C THR A 516 -27.08 -12.10 -10.06
N GLY A 517 -27.23 -10.86 -10.53
CA GLY A 517 -28.47 -10.08 -10.46
C GLY A 517 -28.82 -9.59 -9.05
N THR A 518 -27.91 -9.70 -8.08
CA THR A 518 -28.22 -9.49 -6.64
C THR A 518 -27.31 -8.49 -5.93
N ILE A 519 -26.23 -8.07 -6.56
CA ILE A 519 -25.28 -7.06 -6.05
C ILE A 519 -24.96 -6.07 -7.18
N ASN A 520 -24.53 -4.87 -6.84
CA ASN A 520 -24.15 -3.83 -7.80
C ASN A 520 -23.03 -2.95 -7.24
N ASN A 521 -22.46 -2.11 -8.12
CA ASN A 521 -21.80 -0.88 -7.70
C ASN A 521 -22.77 0.01 -6.90
N ALA A 522 -22.23 0.99 -6.17
CA ALA A 522 -23.07 1.96 -5.45
C ALA A 522 -24.05 2.68 -6.41
N PRO A 523 -25.29 2.97 -5.98
CA PRO A 523 -26.19 3.85 -6.72
C PRO A 523 -25.54 5.20 -7.04
N VAL A 524 -25.69 5.67 -8.27
CA VAL A 524 -24.99 6.88 -8.78
C VAL A 524 -25.33 8.12 -7.96
N ASP A 525 -26.56 8.23 -7.46
CA ASP A 525 -27.06 9.36 -6.68
C ASP A 525 -26.43 9.50 -5.28
N ILE A 526 -25.84 8.43 -4.75
CA ILE A 526 -25.14 8.47 -3.45
C ILE A 526 -23.62 8.44 -3.59
N ARG A 527 -23.07 8.38 -4.81
CA ARG A 527 -21.61 8.36 -5.01
C ARG A 527 -20.97 9.67 -4.62
N ALA A 528 -19.75 9.60 -4.10
CA ALA A 528 -19.01 10.78 -3.69
C ALA A 528 -18.77 11.78 -4.85
N ASP A 529 -18.82 11.37 -6.11
CA ASP A 529 -18.73 12.28 -7.27
C ASP A 529 -19.98 13.16 -7.51
N GLN A 530 -21.02 13.00 -6.68
CA GLN A 530 -22.13 13.94 -6.58
C GLN A 530 -21.80 15.14 -5.66
N ILE A 531 -20.72 15.06 -4.89
CA ILE A 531 -20.31 16.12 -3.95
C ILE A 531 -19.50 17.19 -4.68
N LEU A 532 -19.92 18.45 -4.50
CA LEU A 532 -19.18 19.65 -4.86
C LEU A 532 -18.69 20.33 -3.58
N VAL A 533 -17.37 20.37 -3.40
CA VAL A 533 -16.72 21.04 -2.28
C VAL A 533 -16.51 22.52 -2.61
N PRO A 534 -17.09 23.46 -1.84
CA PRO A 534 -16.89 24.88 -2.05
C PRO A 534 -15.56 25.34 -1.44
N LEU A 535 -14.68 25.92 -2.25
CA LEU A 535 -13.39 26.50 -1.83
C LEU A 535 -13.40 28.03 -1.79
N GLY A 536 -14.59 28.62 -1.86
CA GLY A 536 -14.82 30.07 -1.84
C GLY A 536 -14.83 30.70 -3.23
N ASP A 537 -13.76 30.51 -4.01
CA ASP A 537 -13.61 31.03 -5.38
C ASP A 537 -13.94 29.99 -6.47
N THR A 538 -13.96 28.71 -6.11
CA THR A 538 -14.28 27.59 -7.02
C THR A 538 -15.04 26.49 -6.29
N ASN A 539 -15.69 25.62 -7.06
CA ASN A 539 -16.29 24.39 -6.57
C ASN A 539 -15.58 23.21 -7.22
N VAL A 540 -15.10 22.28 -6.39
CA VAL A 540 -14.36 21.10 -6.85
C VAL A 540 -15.20 19.85 -6.61
N ARG A 541 -15.36 19.05 -7.66
CA ARG A 541 -16.06 17.77 -7.57
C ARG A 541 -15.11 16.68 -7.09
N LEU A 542 -15.53 15.88 -6.12
CA LEU A 542 -14.78 14.67 -5.76
C LEU A 542 -14.83 13.67 -6.92
N ARG A 543 -13.80 12.83 -7.06
CA ARG A 543 -13.76 11.79 -8.08
C ARG A 543 -14.13 10.45 -7.47
N TYR A 544 -14.91 9.63 -8.17
CA TYR A 544 -15.29 8.29 -7.71
C TYR A 544 -14.35 7.20 -8.25
N VAL A 545 -14.18 7.13 -9.57
CA VAL A 545 -13.24 6.22 -10.25
C VAL A 545 -12.65 6.90 -11.49
N SER A 546 -11.52 6.41 -11.98
CA SER A 546 -10.95 6.79 -13.28
C SER A 546 -10.50 5.53 -14.00
N CYS A 547 -10.80 5.43 -15.29
CA CYS A 547 -10.39 4.29 -16.10
C CYS A 547 -9.45 4.75 -17.22
N PRO A 548 -8.44 3.94 -17.56
CA PRO A 548 -7.51 4.29 -18.61
C PRO A 548 -8.21 4.27 -19.98
N PHE A 549 -7.69 5.06 -20.91
CA PHE A 549 -8.15 5.07 -22.29
C PHE A 549 -7.64 3.84 -23.06
N SER A 550 -8.48 3.24 -23.91
CA SER A 550 -8.15 2.03 -24.67
C SER A 550 -7.52 0.89 -23.85
N PRO A 551 -8.02 0.54 -22.64
CA PRO A 551 -7.20 -0.14 -21.64
C PRO A 551 -7.01 -1.64 -21.88
N PHE A 552 -7.77 -2.24 -22.80
CA PHE A 552 -7.70 -3.68 -23.06
C PHE A 552 -6.70 -4.04 -24.16
N LEU A 553 -6.10 -5.23 -24.03
CA LEU A 553 -5.18 -5.81 -25.00
C LEU A 553 -5.91 -6.50 -26.17
N ASP A 554 -7.18 -6.85 -25.98
CA ASP A 554 -8.00 -7.64 -26.89
C ASP A 554 -9.21 -6.87 -27.44
N SER A 555 -9.27 -5.55 -27.22
CA SER A 555 -10.37 -4.67 -27.63
C SER A 555 -9.87 -3.26 -27.94
N ASP A 556 -10.58 -2.55 -28.82
CA ASP A 556 -10.38 -1.13 -29.15
C ASP A 556 -11.35 -0.20 -28.40
N GLU A 557 -12.03 -0.72 -27.37
CA GLU A 557 -12.93 0.06 -26.52
C GLU A 557 -12.19 1.17 -25.79
N GLN A 558 -12.68 2.40 -25.93
CA GLN A 558 -11.97 3.60 -25.49
C GLN A 558 -12.33 4.07 -24.08
N ASN A 559 -13.57 3.84 -23.64
CA ASN A 559 -14.07 4.29 -22.35
C ASN A 559 -14.95 3.20 -21.70
N PRO A 560 -14.34 2.11 -21.21
CA PRO A 560 -15.08 0.93 -20.79
C PRO A 560 -15.87 1.12 -19.49
N CYS A 561 -15.58 2.18 -18.73
CA CYS A 561 -16.30 2.50 -17.50
C CYS A 561 -17.47 3.48 -17.73
N ALA A 562 -17.72 3.88 -18.98
CA ALA A 562 -18.84 4.75 -19.30
C ALA A 562 -20.17 4.05 -19.00
N GLY A 563 -20.96 4.63 -18.09
CA GLY A 563 -22.28 4.11 -17.74
C GLY A 563 -22.28 3.15 -16.55
N GLU A 564 -21.13 2.91 -15.92
CA GLU A 564 -21.00 2.12 -14.69
C GLU A 564 -21.04 2.95 -13.42
#